data_AF-A0A8J8FV90-F1
#
_entry.id   AF-A0A8J8FV90-F1
#
_cell.length_a   1.000
_cell.length_b   1.000
_cell.length_c   1.000
_cell.angle_alpha   90.00
_cell.angle_beta   90.00
_cell.angle_gamma   90.00
#
_symmetry.space_group_name_H-M   'P 1'
#
loop_
_entity.id
_entity.type
_entity.pdbx_description
1 polymer ?
#
loop_
_entity_poly.entity_id
_entity_poly.type
_entity_poly.pdbx_seq_one_letter_code
_entity_poly.pdbx_strand_id
1 'polypeptide(L)'
;MKNSELYKYSKKTYNEAILHTGMNTAGSSQAKFLERVEKDKNSAKAPAIILKAITVLYIAIMTLVPVVSLLQIATVSAAGVSPQWVNFVGGLSMSGFLLFLPVILLIFSVMFTWGLMSGGPYEWLGTLPFSRRDVQKIGMFTFIRGMNLQLIAIGLLLPVGIIIGVLIQNNPSFSVPTIILLIFSSIVISIINVIFILSLVVIVLRKMAILMEGSEIGDKKTTFFRIFSVVVYLMATMLMSILIRFAMEKIPQLYPLQSIGDGTTNIISIILSFIPFPFAGGFLLSNIALGFESISVIVLVGSIIGLLLYSVITYFMYNKAIDMLKGISSTEIKDVKIKDEEQLQNYEIVNSSPVKAFIRRDLSLITREMQLIIFMIMPLMIPIFGAIGTIDADYFGTGGISIGFIIIMFYVALTTVMLIMGLTYVDAGGETITSSLPIIERDKFKSKLPYFFINIPLGLLLTIPVMINQGGFLDNVILILIFLPAVPLIGISTLLLKVVMFGKLRYKNVLDEINNSNKTVKYITLFLFPASLLVGLILLTQIELYLVGVAEAILLVILIFVANKMFPKADKSKETTLTSG
;
A
#
# COMPACT_ATOMS: atom_id res chain seq x y z
N MET A 1 22.53 16.60 28.03
CA MET A 1 22.92 15.16 28.17
C MET A 1 23.80 14.72 27.02
N LYS A 2 24.49 13.56 27.12
CA LYS A 2 25.26 13.02 25.99
C LYS A 2 24.31 12.50 24.90
N ASN A 3 24.68 12.63 23.62
CA ASN A 3 23.86 12.17 22.49
C ASN A 3 23.51 10.67 22.59
N SER A 4 24.39 9.85 23.16
CA SER A 4 24.15 8.41 23.37
C SER A 4 23.02 8.12 24.35
N GLU A 5 22.84 8.96 25.37
CA GLU A 5 21.74 8.85 26.34
C GLU A 5 20.42 9.27 25.71
N LEU A 6 20.42 10.40 24.98
CA LEU A 6 19.24 10.87 24.23
C LEU A 6 18.76 9.82 23.21
N TYR A 7 19.68 9.10 22.56
CA TYR A 7 19.34 8.00 21.65
C TYR A 7 18.73 6.78 22.36
N LYS A 8 19.01 6.57 23.65
CA LYS A 8 18.32 5.54 24.45
C LYS A 8 16.89 5.97 24.77
N TYR A 9 16.67 7.24 25.14
CA TYR A 9 15.33 7.77 25.39
C TYR A 9 14.44 7.75 24.13
N SER A 10 15.00 8.02 22.95
CA SER A 10 14.25 7.92 21.69
C SER A 10 13.67 6.53 21.41
N LYS A 11 14.26 5.46 21.96
CA LYS A 11 13.68 4.10 21.86
C LYS A 11 12.36 3.99 22.61
N LYS A 12 12.21 4.66 23.75
CA LYS A 12 10.97 4.66 24.54
C LYS A 12 9.90 5.47 23.82
N THR A 13 10.24 6.69 23.41
CA THR A 13 9.35 7.57 22.63
C THR A 13 8.90 6.92 21.32
N TYR A 14 9.79 6.19 20.63
CA TYR A 14 9.45 5.42 19.44
C TYR A 14 8.40 4.34 19.71
N ASN A 15 8.52 3.58 20.81
CA ASN A 15 7.53 2.56 21.16
C ASN A 15 6.19 3.20 21.52
N GLU A 16 6.21 4.34 22.22
CA GLU A 16 5.01 5.09 22.57
C GLU A 16 4.29 5.62 21.33
N ALA A 17 5.04 6.19 20.38
CA ALA A 17 4.49 6.67 19.13
C ALA A 17 3.87 5.54 18.29
N ILE A 18 4.47 4.34 18.28
CA ILE A 18 3.87 3.16 17.65
C ILE A 18 2.57 2.76 18.35
N LEU A 19 2.56 2.75 19.68
CA LEU A 19 1.37 2.39 20.45
C LEU A 19 0.23 3.38 20.18
N HIS A 20 0.53 4.68 20.25
CA HIS A 20 -0.39 5.77 19.95
C HIS A 20 -0.95 5.68 18.51
N THR A 21 -0.08 5.43 17.53
CA THR A 21 -0.50 5.22 16.13
C THR A 21 -1.38 3.99 15.98
N GLY A 22 -1.04 2.90 16.69
CA GLY A 22 -1.83 1.66 16.71
C GLY A 22 -3.22 1.87 17.30
N MET A 23 -3.33 2.59 18.42
CA MET A 23 -4.61 2.93 19.04
C MET A 23 -5.47 3.84 18.15
N ASN A 24 -4.87 4.84 17.50
CA ASN A 24 -5.58 5.72 16.57
C ASN A 24 -6.03 4.99 15.31
N THR A 25 -5.24 4.01 14.84
CA THR A 25 -5.60 3.16 13.70
C THR A 25 -6.69 2.15 14.06
N ALA A 26 -6.68 1.62 15.28
CA ALA A 26 -7.65 0.66 15.79
C ALA A 26 -9.05 1.27 16.01
N GLY A 27 -9.15 2.58 16.26
CA GLY A 27 -10.44 3.28 16.35
C GLY A 27 -11.35 2.69 17.43
N SER A 28 -12.47 2.05 17.02
CA SER A 28 -13.43 1.48 17.97
C SER A 28 -12.93 0.19 18.64
N SER A 29 -11.91 -0.45 18.05
CA SER A 29 -11.33 -1.70 18.53
C SER A 29 -10.13 -1.52 19.49
N GLN A 30 -9.93 -0.32 20.05
CA GLN A 30 -8.80 0.01 20.94
C GLN A 30 -8.63 -0.97 22.11
N ALA A 31 -9.72 -1.38 22.76
CA ALA A 31 -9.66 -2.31 23.89
C ALA A 31 -9.04 -3.67 23.50
N LYS A 32 -9.44 -4.21 22.34
CA LYS A 32 -8.88 -5.47 21.81
C LYS A 32 -7.43 -5.32 21.36
N PHE A 33 -7.08 -4.16 20.82
CA PHE A 33 -5.69 -3.84 20.50
C PHE A 33 -4.84 -3.84 21.77
N LEU A 34 -5.28 -3.19 22.85
CA LEU A 34 -4.59 -3.18 24.13
C LEU A 34 -4.47 -4.59 24.73
N GLU A 35 -5.54 -5.39 24.71
CA GLU A 35 -5.51 -6.80 25.16
C GLU A 35 -4.48 -7.64 24.37
N ARG A 36 -4.37 -7.40 23.05
CA ARG A 36 -3.36 -8.07 22.22
C ARG A 36 -1.94 -7.62 22.56
N VAL A 37 -1.74 -6.33 22.83
CA VAL A 37 -0.44 -5.77 23.23
C VAL A 37 -0.02 -6.24 24.62
N GLU A 38 -0.98 -6.43 25.53
CA GLU A 38 -0.77 -7.01 26.85
C GLU A 38 -0.29 -8.47 26.74
N LYS A 39 -0.95 -9.27 25.88
CA LYS A 39 -0.56 -10.67 25.61
C LYS A 39 0.78 -10.79 24.88
N ASP A 40 1.02 -9.92 23.90
CA ASP A 40 2.29 -9.86 23.16
C ASP A 40 2.68 -8.41 22.84
N LYS A 41 3.71 -7.92 23.55
CA LYS A 41 4.27 -6.58 23.36
C LYS A 41 4.83 -6.34 21.96
N ASN A 42 5.18 -7.41 21.23
CA ASN A 42 5.70 -7.29 19.86
C ASN A 42 4.58 -7.08 18.83
N SER A 43 3.32 -7.38 19.18
CA SER A 43 2.18 -7.22 18.27
C SER A 43 1.99 -5.77 17.80
N ALA A 44 2.25 -4.78 18.67
CA ALA A 44 2.22 -3.36 18.29
C ALA A 44 3.32 -2.99 17.28
N LYS A 45 4.49 -3.66 17.35
CA LYS A 45 5.66 -3.33 16.54
C LYS A 45 5.68 -4.05 15.19
N ALA A 46 5.04 -5.21 15.10
CA ALA A 46 5.05 -6.05 13.92
C ALA A 46 4.61 -5.30 12.64
N PRO A 47 3.52 -4.51 12.61
CA PRO A 47 3.12 -3.77 11.41
C PRO A 47 4.21 -2.78 10.94
N ALA A 48 4.83 -2.05 11.86
CA ALA A 48 5.89 -1.10 11.54
C ALA A 48 7.15 -1.80 10.99
N ILE A 49 7.51 -2.98 11.52
CA ILE A 49 8.65 -3.77 11.04
C ILE A 49 8.37 -4.35 9.64
N ILE A 50 7.18 -4.92 9.43
CA ILE A 50 6.76 -5.49 8.14
C ILE A 50 6.80 -4.40 7.06
N LEU A 51 6.28 -3.22 7.36
CA LEU A 51 6.28 -2.09 6.42
C LEU A 51 7.71 -1.63 6.07
N LYS A 52 8.62 -1.57 7.05
CA LYS A 52 10.04 -1.29 6.80
C LYS A 52 10.65 -2.29 5.83
N ALA A 53 10.40 -3.58 6.06
CA ALA A 53 10.90 -4.65 5.21
C ALA A 53 10.34 -4.58 3.78
N ILE A 54 9.02 -4.36 3.63
CA ILE A 54 8.37 -4.20 2.33
C ILE A 54 8.94 -2.99 1.60
N THR A 55 9.08 -1.84 2.26
CA THR A 55 9.63 -0.63 1.64
C THR A 55 11.04 -0.88 1.12
N VAL A 56 11.88 -1.53 1.91
CA VAL A 56 13.27 -1.87 1.53
C VAL A 56 13.29 -2.85 0.36
N LEU A 57 12.38 -3.82 0.32
CA LEU A 57 12.23 -4.73 -0.81
C LEU A 57 11.88 -3.97 -2.10
N TYR A 58 10.95 -3.01 -2.07
CA TYR A 58 10.62 -2.18 -3.23
C TYR A 58 11.81 -1.34 -3.70
N ILE A 59 12.56 -0.73 -2.77
CA ILE A 59 13.77 0.04 -3.10
C ILE A 59 14.85 -0.90 -3.68
N ALA A 60 14.99 -2.11 -3.14
CA ALA A 60 15.94 -3.11 -3.65
C ALA A 60 15.59 -3.53 -5.08
N ILE A 61 14.32 -3.82 -5.36
CA ILE A 61 13.86 -4.14 -6.73
C ILE A 61 14.12 -2.96 -7.68
N MET A 62 13.91 -1.72 -7.24
CA MET A 62 14.21 -0.54 -8.05
C MET A 62 15.69 -0.42 -8.44
N THR A 63 16.60 -1.07 -7.71
CA THR A 63 18.03 -1.12 -8.03
C THR A 63 18.30 -1.84 -9.36
N LEU A 64 17.33 -2.62 -9.86
CA LEU A 64 17.42 -3.21 -11.18
C LEU A 64 17.41 -2.14 -12.30
N VAL A 65 16.78 -0.97 -12.09
CA VAL A 65 16.76 0.12 -13.08
C VAL A 65 18.17 0.62 -13.41
N PRO A 66 19.01 1.05 -12.44
CA PRO A 66 20.37 1.46 -12.74
C PRO A 66 21.23 0.32 -13.27
N VAL A 67 21.03 -0.93 -12.80
CA VAL A 67 21.74 -2.11 -13.33
C VAL A 67 21.44 -2.31 -14.82
N VAL A 68 20.16 -2.41 -15.20
CA VAL A 68 19.72 -2.57 -16.59
C VAL A 68 20.23 -1.41 -17.45
N SER A 69 20.21 -0.19 -16.94
CA SER A 69 20.69 0.98 -17.66
C SER A 69 22.18 0.88 -17.99
N LEU A 70 23.03 0.50 -17.02
CA LEU A 70 24.46 0.30 -17.28
C LEU A 70 24.71 -0.81 -18.32
N LEU A 71 24.01 -1.93 -18.19
CA LEU A 71 24.12 -3.03 -19.15
C LEU A 71 23.79 -2.58 -20.56
N GLN A 72 22.71 -1.80 -20.73
CA GLN A 72 22.29 -1.30 -22.03
C GLN A 72 23.23 -0.24 -22.61
N ILE A 73 23.77 0.67 -21.77
CA ILE A 73 24.76 1.66 -22.20
C ILE A 73 25.92 0.97 -22.91
N ALA A 74 26.43 -0.13 -22.36
CA ALA A 74 27.59 -0.78 -22.95
C ALA A 74 27.29 -1.68 -24.14
N THR A 75 26.20 -2.44 -24.11
CA THR A 75 25.82 -3.33 -25.23
C THR A 75 25.47 -2.51 -26.47
N VAL A 76 24.74 -1.42 -26.30
CA VAL A 76 24.21 -0.61 -27.40
C VAL A 76 25.25 0.37 -27.94
N SER A 77 26.18 0.84 -27.11
CA SER A 77 27.35 1.60 -27.59
C SER A 77 28.24 0.75 -28.51
N ALA A 78 28.38 -0.55 -28.22
CA ALA A 78 29.11 -1.48 -29.09
C ALA A 78 28.37 -1.74 -30.42
N ALA A 79 27.05 -1.58 -30.44
CA ALA A 79 26.21 -1.77 -31.63
C ALA A 79 26.16 -0.54 -32.56
N GLY A 80 26.87 0.55 -32.25
CA GLY A 80 26.99 1.73 -33.11
C GLY A 80 25.85 2.75 -33.00
N VAL A 81 25.05 2.69 -31.94
CA VAL A 81 24.04 3.73 -31.68
C VAL A 81 24.71 5.03 -31.24
N SER A 82 24.12 6.16 -31.63
CA SER A 82 24.57 7.51 -31.27
C SER A 82 24.86 7.66 -29.76
N PRO A 83 26.07 8.07 -29.36
CA PRO A 83 26.41 8.31 -27.95
C PRO A 83 25.52 9.35 -27.26
N GLN A 84 25.00 10.33 -28.01
CA GLN A 84 24.09 11.35 -27.50
C GLN A 84 22.75 10.71 -27.10
N TRP A 85 22.25 9.76 -27.89
CA TRP A 85 21.03 9.03 -27.57
C TRP A 85 21.21 8.10 -26.38
N VAL A 86 22.32 7.34 -26.35
CA VAL A 86 22.63 6.46 -25.23
C VAL A 86 22.75 7.26 -23.93
N ASN A 87 23.37 8.44 -23.97
CA ASN A 87 23.48 9.31 -22.81
C ASN A 87 22.13 9.86 -22.33
N PHE A 88 21.27 10.24 -23.27
CA PHE A 88 19.93 10.74 -22.96
C PHE A 88 19.08 9.67 -22.27
N VAL A 89 19.01 8.47 -22.85
CA VAL A 89 18.22 7.35 -22.29
C VAL A 89 18.81 6.89 -20.95
N GLY A 90 20.14 6.78 -20.85
CA GLY A 90 20.84 6.43 -19.60
C GLY A 90 20.67 7.48 -18.51
N GLY A 91 20.77 8.75 -18.86
CA GLY A 91 20.51 9.86 -17.96
C GLY A 91 19.07 9.81 -17.43
N LEU A 92 18.08 9.63 -18.32
CA LEU A 92 16.67 9.52 -17.93
C LEU A 92 16.38 8.32 -17.03
N SER A 93 16.91 7.14 -17.33
CA SER A 93 16.64 5.94 -16.54
C SER A 93 17.26 6.01 -15.13
N MET A 94 18.49 6.50 -15.02
CA MET A 94 19.15 6.76 -13.73
C MET A 94 18.43 7.84 -12.93
N SER A 95 17.95 8.89 -13.61
CA SER A 95 17.13 9.94 -12.99
C SER A 95 15.78 9.41 -12.52
N GLY A 96 15.18 8.52 -13.30
CA GLY A 96 13.94 7.82 -12.93
C GLY A 96 14.11 7.07 -11.61
N PHE A 97 15.20 6.32 -11.45
CA PHE A 97 15.53 5.69 -10.17
C PHE A 97 15.57 6.71 -9.02
N LEU A 98 16.30 7.82 -9.17
CA LEU A 98 16.39 8.87 -8.13
C LEU A 98 15.03 9.49 -7.79
N LEU A 99 14.17 9.69 -8.79
CA LEU A 99 12.81 10.23 -8.62
C LEU A 99 11.88 9.26 -7.90
N PHE A 100 12.01 7.96 -8.17
CA PHE A 100 11.15 6.94 -7.59
C PHE A 100 11.42 6.69 -6.10
N LEU A 101 12.65 6.90 -5.64
CA LEU A 101 13.03 6.74 -4.23
C LEU A 101 12.19 7.57 -3.24
N PRO A 102 12.04 8.91 -3.39
CA PRO A 102 11.17 9.69 -2.51
C PRO A 102 9.70 9.28 -2.64
N VAL A 103 9.24 8.89 -3.84
CA VAL A 103 7.85 8.48 -4.06
C VAL A 103 7.54 7.20 -3.27
N ILE A 104 8.34 6.14 -3.42
CA ILE A 104 8.20 4.88 -2.68
C ILE A 104 8.19 5.16 -1.17
N LEU A 105 9.17 5.92 -0.72
CA LEU A 105 9.34 6.15 0.70
C LEU A 105 8.22 7.02 1.27
N LEU A 106 7.71 8.02 0.54
CA LEU A 106 6.53 8.78 0.95
C LEU A 106 5.30 7.90 1.08
N ILE A 107 5.02 7.07 0.08
CA ILE A 107 3.85 6.17 0.06
C ILE A 107 3.88 5.30 1.32
N PHE A 108 4.97 4.56 1.54
CA PHE A 108 5.04 3.63 2.66
C PHE A 108 5.24 4.33 4.02
N SER A 109 5.90 5.48 4.09
CA SER A 109 6.15 6.13 5.38
C SER A 109 4.92 6.84 5.93
N VAL A 110 4.12 7.50 5.08
CA VAL A 110 3.03 8.38 5.54
C VAL A 110 1.99 7.66 6.40
N MET A 111 1.62 6.42 6.08
CA MET A 111 0.55 5.72 6.82
C MET A 111 0.90 5.33 8.25
N PHE A 112 2.16 5.04 8.55
CA PHE A 112 2.56 4.49 9.86
C PHE A 112 3.49 5.40 10.65
N THR A 113 4.11 6.40 10.02
CA THR A 113 5.05 7.31 10.68
C THR A 113 4.45 8.69 10.96
N TRP A 114 3.22 8.99 10.56
CA TRP A 114 2.57 10.26 10.92
C TRP A 114 2.44 10.42 12.44
N GLY A 115 2.18 9.33 13.18
CA GLY A 115 2.14 9.36 14.64
C GLY A 115 3.53 9.45 15.30
N LEU A 116 4.63 9.41 14.54
CA LEU A 116 5.93 9.87 15.05
C LEU A 116 6.03 11.39 15.08
N MET A 117 5.17 12.09 14.33
CA MET A 117 5.10 13.54 14.25
C MET A 117 3.91 14.15 14.99
N SER A 118 3.07 13.31 15.59
CA SER A 118 2.03 13.72 16.56
C SER A 118 2.65 14.25 17.84
N GLY A 119 2.03 15.23 18.48
CA GLY A 119 2.49 15.79 19.76
C GLY A 119 2.36 14.82 20.93
N GLY A 120 1.29 14.02 20.94
CA GLY A 120 0.91 13.13 22.04
C GLY A 120 2.04 12.23 22.59
N PRO A 121 2.76 11.47 21.75
CA PRO A 121 3.85 10.59 22.20
C PRO A 121 5.04 11.31 22.88
N TYR A 122 5.14 12.63 22.75
CA TYR A 122 6.19 13.45 23.35
C TYR A 122 5.74 14.13 24.66
N GLU A 123 4.46 14.09 25.03
CA GLU A 123 3.93 14.78 26.22
C GLU A 123 4.62 14.34 27.52
N TRP A 124 4.85 13.04 27.68
CA TRP A 124 5.55 12.50 28.87
C TRP A 124 7.04 12.92 28.94
N LEU A 125 7.66 13.33 27.83
CA LEU A 125 9.01 13.90 27.89
C LEU A 125 8.99 15.31 28.49
N GLY A 126 7.87 16.01 28.38
CA GLY A 126 7.64 17.31 29.01
C GLY A 126 7.48 17.24 30.53
N THR A 127 7.12 16.08 31.09
CA THR A 127 7.06 15.87 32.54
C THR A 127 8.42 15.52 33.16
N LEU A 128 9.44 15.27 32.33
CA LEU A 128 10.81 14.99 32.74
C LEU A 128 11.68 16.25 32.68
N PRO A 129 12.76 16.34 33.47
CA PRO A 129 13.64 17.50 33.52
C PRO A 129 14.58 17.57 32.29
N PHE A 130 14.03 17.52 31.08
CA PHE A 130 14.78 17.66 29.83
C PHE A 130 14.74 19.10 29.33
N SER A 131 15.86 19.57 28.79
CA SER A 131 15.89 20.84 28.08
C SER A 131 15.11 20.73 26.76
N ARG A 132 14.49 21.82 26.30
CA ARG A 132 13.77 21.84 25.01
C ARG A 132 14.63 21.35 23.84
N ARG A 133 15.92 21.68 23.84
CA ARG A 133 16.88 21.24 22.82
C ARG A 133 17.12 19.72 22.86
N ASP A 134 17.09 19.13 24.05
CA ASP A 134 17.24 17.68 24.22
C ASP A 134 15.98 16.92 23.75
N VAL A 135 14.78 17.43 24.05
CA VAL A 135 13.51 16.87 23.55
C VAL A 135 13.46 16.91 22.01
N GLN A 136 13.92 18.00 21.40
CA GLN A 136 14.02 18.12 19.94
C GLN A 136 14.94 17.05 19.33
N LYS A 137 16.12 16.83 19.92
CA LYS A 137 17.04 15.77 19.49
C LYS A 137 16.43 14.38 19.67
N ILE A 138 15.69 14.16 20.76
CA ILE A 138 14.96 12.90 20.98
C ILE A 138 13.93 12.69 19.86
N GLY A 139 13.17 13.72 19.47
CA GLY A 139 12.25 13.67 18.32
C GLY A 139 12.93 13.30 17.01
N MET A 140 14.06 13.94 16.69
CA MET A 140 14.84 13.60 15.50
C MET A 140 15.36 12.15 15.54
N PHE A 141 15.89 11.69 16.68
CA PHE A 141 16.34 10.31 16.82
C PHE A 141 15.20 9.30 16.76
N THR A 142 14.03 9.64 17.29
CA THR A 142 12.81 8.83 17.20
C THR A 142 12.40 8.67 15.74
N PHE A 143 12.41 9.76 14.98
CA PHE A 143 12.10 9.75 13.55
C PHE A 143 13.10 8.91 12.74
N ILE A 144 14.40 9.13 12.93
CA ILE A 144 15.45 8.34 12.27
C ILE A 144 15.30 6.86 12.64
N ARG A 145 14.98 6.53 13.90
CA ARG A 145 14.72 5.14 14.32
C ARG A 145 13.48 4.56 13.63
N GLY A 146 12.47 5.38 13.35
CA GLY A 146 11.29 5.00 12.57
C GLY A 146 11.56 4.72 11.09
N MET A 147 12.62 5.29 10.53
CA MET A 147 12.94 5.18 9.10
C MET A 147 14.31 4.58 8.79
N ASN A 148 14.99 4.06 9.81
CA ASN A 148 16.39 3.67 9.74
C ASN A 148 16.69 2.70 8.59
N LEU A 149 15.90 1.64 8.45
CA LEU A 149 16.14 0.61 7.45
C LEU A 149 15.94 1.16 6.03
N GLN A 150 14.92 1.99 5.82
CA GLN A 150 14.66 2.63 4.54
C GLN A 150 15.77 3.63 4.16
N LEU A 151 16.24 4.43 5.12
CA LEU A 151 17.31 5.40 4.88
C LEU A 151 18.64 4.72 4.53
N ILE A 152 18.96 3.61 5.22
CA ILE A 152 20.13 2.78 4.90
C ILE A 152 19.99 2.20 3.49
N ALA A 153 18.81 1.69 3.14
CA ALA A 153 18.55 1.14 1.82
C ALA A 153 18.75 2.20 0.72
N ILE A 154 18.18 3.40 0.87
CA ILE A 154 18.38 4.51 -0.08
C ILE A 154 19.87 4.87 -0.21
N GLY A 155 20.58 4.95 0.92
CA GLY A 155 22.00 5.31 0.95
C GLY A 155 22.91 4.32 0.23
N LEU A 156 22.60 3.03 0.28
CA LEU A 156 23.48 1.97 -0.20
C LEU A 156 23.07 1.40 -1.56
N LEU A 157 21.79 1.39 -1.90
CA LEU A 157 21.31 0.64 -3.05
C LEU A 157 21.73 1.21 -4.40
N LEU A 158 21.88 2.53 -4.54
CA LEU A 158 22.46 3.11 -5.76
C LEU A 158 23.92 2.66 -5.97
N PRO A 159 24.86 2.87 -5.02
CA PRO A 159 26.21 2.34 -5.13
C PRO A 159 26.26 0.83 -5.38
N VAL A 160 25.42 0.06 -4.70
CA VAL A 160 25.34 -1.40 -4.88
C VAL A 160 24.87 -1.75 -6.30
N GLY A 161 23.83 -1.08 -6.81
CA GLY A 161 23.35 -1.29 -8.17
C GLY A 161 24.40 -0.96 -9.22
N ILE A 162 25.16 0.12 -9.02
CA ILE A 162 26.30 0.46 -9.86
C ILE A 162 27.36 -0.66 -9.85
N ILE A 163 27.76 -1.13 -8.67
CA ILE A 163 28.75 -2.21 -8.53
C ILE A 163 28.27 -3.48 -9.23
N ILE A 164 27.02 -3.87 -9.02
CA ILE A 164 26.42 -5.05 -9.67
C ILE A 164 26.40 -4.88 -11.19
N GLY A 165 25.98 -3.73 -11.70
CA GLY A 165 25.95 -3.44 -13.13
C GLY A 165 27.33 -3.57 -13.79
N VAL A 166 28.36 -3.01 -13.15
CA VAL A 166 29.75 -3.12 -13.62
C VAL A 166 30.25 -4.58 -13.57
N LEU A 167 29.99 -5.30 -12.49
CA LEU A 167 30.44 -6.69 -12.30
C LEU A 167 29.79 -7.68 -13.28
N ILE A 168 28.48 -7.56 -13.51
CA ILE A 168 27.75 -8.45 -14.44
C ILE A 168 28.33 -8.33 -15.84
N GLN A 169 28.79 -7.14 -16.21
CA GLN A 169 29.16 -6.86 -17.58
C GLN A 169 30.47 -7.52 -18.02
N ASN A 170 31.39 -7.87 -17.10
CA ASN A 170 32.65 -8.61 -17.33
C ASN A 170 33.46 -8.21 -18.59
N ASN A 171 33.21 -7.02 -19.16
CA ASN A 171 33.72 -6.57 -20.45
C ASN A 171 34.81 -5.53 -20.24
N PRO A 172 35.83 -5.47 -21.13
CA PRO A 172 36.93 -4.50 -21.07
C PRO A 172 36.49 -3.04 -21.37
N SER A 173 35.20 -2.77 -21.58
CA SER A 173 34.68 -1.46 -21.98
C SER A 173 34.82 -0.38 -20.90
N PHE A 174 34.90 -0.76 -19.61
CA PHE A 174 35.11 0.20 -18.54
C PHE A 174 36.57 0.21 -18.09
N SER A 175 37.23 1.36 -18.20
CA SER A 175 38.54 1.55 -17.59
C SER A 175 38.43 1.53 -16.06
N VAL A 176 39.46 1.01 -15.36
CA VAL A 176 39.50 1.01 -13.88
C VAL A 176 39.26 2.40 -13.27
N PRO A 177 39.83 3.50 -13.81
CA PRO A 177 39.51 4.86 -13.36
C PRO A 177 38.01 5.22 -13.49
N THR A 178 37.36 4.82 -14.59
CA THR A 178 35.93 5.07 -14.80
C THR A 178 35.09 4.37 -13.72
N ILE A 179 35.41 3.12 -13.39
CA ILE A 179 34.69 2.34 -12.37
C ILE A 179 34.80 3.03 -11.01
N ILE A 180 36.01 3.43 -10.61
CA ILE A 180 36.25 4.12 -9.33
C ILE A 180 35.47 5.43 -9.27
N LEU A 181 35.49 6.22 -10.36
CA LEU A 181 34.77 7.48 -10.44
C LEU A 181 33.24 7.30 -10.38
N LEU A 182 32.71 6.25 -11.02
CA LEU A 182 31.28 5.93 -11.02
C LEU A 182 30.82 5.53 -9.61
N ILE A 183 31.59 4.70 -8.92
CA ILE A 183 31.31 4.34 -7.53
C ILE A 183 31.35 5.58 -6.63
N PHE A 184 32.40 6.39 -6.72
CA PHE A 184 32.54 7.59 -5.88
C PHE A 184 31.40 8.60 -6.12
N SER A 185 31.10 8.91 -7.38
CA SER A 185 29.99 9.81 -7.73
C SER A 185 28.63 9.27 -7.26
N SER A 186 28.40 7.96 -7.36
CA SER A 186 27.17 7.33 -6.85
C SER A 186 27.02 7.46 -5.33
N ILE A 187 28.12 7.37 -4.56
CA ILE A 187 28.10 7.58 -3.10
C ILE A 187 27.75 9.03 -2.77
N VAL A 188 28.36 9.99 -3.45
CA VAL A 188 28.09 11.42 -3.24
C VAL A 188 26.62 11.75 -3.55
N ILE A 189 26.12 11.32 -4.71
CA ILE A 189 24.72 11.49 -5.11
C ILE A 189 23.79 10.85 -4.08
N SER A 190 24.11 9.64 -3.62
CA SER A 190 23.31 8.91 -2.65
C SER A 190 23.22 9.61 -1.30
N ILE A 191 24.33 10.16 -0.79
CA ILE A 191 24.35 10.92 0.47
C ILE A 191 23.45 12.16 0.38
N ILE A 192 23.59 12.94 -0.70
CA ILE A 192 22.75 14.13 -0.94
C ILE A 192 21.29 13.70 -0.99
N ASN A 193 20.98 12.61 -1.71
CA ASN A 193 19.63 12.10 -1.86
C ASN A 193 19.02 11.61 -0.54
N VAL A 194 19.78 10.93 0.32
CA VAL A 194 19.31 10.53 1.67
C VAL A 194 18.89 11.75 2.48
N ILE A 195 19.71 12.81 2.49
CA ILE A 195 19.42 14.04 3.25
C ILE A 195 18.19 14.74 2.66
N PHE A 196 18.09 14.83 1.33
CA PHE A 196 16.96 15.42 0.64
C PHE A 196 15.66 14.68 0.94
N ILE A 197 15.63 13.36 0.78
CA ILE A 197 14.45 12.52 1.01
C ILE A 197 14.03 12.57 2.47
N LEU A 198 14.97 12.47 3.41
CA LEU A 198 14.70 12.63 4.84
C LEU A 198 13.96 13.95 5.11
N SER A 199 14.49 15.05 4.57
CA SER A 199 13.95 16.39 4.76
C SER A 199 12.55 16.54 4.16
N LEU A 200 12.35 16.02 2.95
CA LEU A 200 11.08 16.02 2.25
C LEU A 200 10.01 15.27 3.06
N VAL A 201 10.36 14.12 3.60
CA VAL A 201 9.43 13.25 4.33
C VAL A 201 9.03 13.86 5.66
N VAL A 202 9.97 14.45 6.40
CA VAL A 202 9.66 15.19 7.63
C VAL A 202 8.61 16.27 7.36
N ILE A 203 8.80 17.05 6.28
CA ILE A 203 7.89 18.15 5.92
C ILE A 203 6.49 17.61 5.60
N VAL A 204 6.39 16.55 4.79
CA VAL A 204 5.11 15.95 4.41
C VAL A 204 4.42 15.32 5.63
N LEU A 205 5.16 14.57 6.46
CA LEU A 205 4.60 13.91 7.64
C LEU A 205 4.07 14.91 8.66
N ARG A 206 4.78 16.03 8.89
CA ARG A 206 4.28 17.07 9.81
C ARG A 206 2.96 17.67 9.32
N LYS A 207 2.84 17.94 8.01
CA LYS A 207 1.59 18.42 7.43
C LYS A 207 0.45 17.39 7.58
N MET A 208 0.75 16.12 7.34
CA MET A 208 -0.23 15.04 7.49
C MET A 208 -0.65 14.84 8.95
N ALA A 209 0.29 14.91 9.90
CA ALA A 209 0.00 14.80 11.33
C ALA A 209 -0.98 15.90 11.79
N ILE A 210 -0.78 17.15 11.37
CA ILE A 210 -1.69 18.26 11.70
C ILE A 210 -3.10 18.00 11.14
N LEU A 211 -3.21 17.46 9.93
CA LEU A 211 -4.50 17.13 9.31
C LEU A 211 -5.20 15.95 10.01
N MET A 212 -4.45 15.04 10.62
CA MET A 212 -4.99 13.84 11.28
C MET A 212 -5.29 14.06 12.78
N GLU A 213 -4.53 14.90 13.48
CA GLU A 213 -4.72 15.22 14.91
C GLU A 213 -5.77 16.32 15.15
N GLY A 214 -5.93 17.27 14.23
CA GLY A 214 -6.66 18.52 14.46
C GLY A 214 -8.19 18.44 14.52
N SER A 215 -8.80 17.28 14.77
CA SER A 215 -10.25 17.13 14.67
C SER A 215 -10.84 16.18 15.70
N GLU A 216 -11.85 16.67 16.40
CA GLU A 216 -12.71 15.91 17.31
C GLU A 216 -13.30 14.66 16.63
N ILE A 217 -13.58 13.64 17.47
CA ILE A 217 -14.20 12.37 17.09
C ILE A 217 -15.59 12.67 16.50
N GLY A 218 -15.70 12.75 15.18
CA GLY A 218 -16.98 12.98 14.48
C GLY A 218 -16.94 13.92 13.29
N ASP A 219 -15.83 14.65 13.04
CA ASP A 219 -15.79 15.56 11.89
C ASP A 219 -15.79 14.79 10.55
N LYS A 220 -16.76 15.13 9.70
CA LYS A 220 -16.90 14.60 8.34
C LYS A 220 -15.64 14.91 7.51
N LYS A 221 -15.00 16.06 7.73
CA LYS A 221 -13.78 16.46 6.99
C LYS A 221 -12.63 15.50 7.25
N THR A 222 -12.39 15.12 8.50
CA THR A 222 -11.30 14.19 8.84
C THR A 222 -11.58 12.78 8.35
N THR A 223 -12.84 12.35 8.46
CA THR A 223 -13.26 11.05 7.92
C THR A 223 -12.98 11.00 6.41
N PHE A 224 -13.30 12.07 5.68
CA PHE A 224 -12.96 12.23 4.27
C PHE A 224 -11.43 12.20 4.03
N PHE A 225 -10.63 12.96 4.78
CA PHE A 225 -9.17 12.95 4.63
C PHE A 225 -8.55 11.58 4.93
N ARG A 226 -9.09 10.83 5.91
CA ARG A 226 -8.66 9.46 6.20
C ARG A 226 -8.96 8.53 5.03
N ILE A 227 -10.20 8.50 4.54
CA ILE A 227 -10.59 7.69 3.37
C ILE A 227 -9.73 8.07 2.16
N PHE A 228 -9.61 9.36 1.87
CA PHE A 228 -8.79 9.86 0.77
C PHE A 228 -7.33 9.45 0.90
N SER A 229 -6.72 9.58 2.09
CA SER A 229 -5.32 9.19 2.31
C SER A 229 -5.09 7.69 2.11
N VAL A 230 -6.02 6.84 2.56
CA VAL A 230 -5.95 5.39 2.35
C VAL A 230 -6.12 5.05 0.87
N VAL A 231 -7.07 5.67 0.17
CA VAL A 231 -7.27 5.47 -1.28
C VAL A 231 -6.03 5.89 -2.06
N VAL A 232 -5.48 7.08 -1.79
CA VAL A 232 -4.26 7.57 -2.44
C VAL A 232 -3.09 6.65 -2.15
N TYR A 233 -2.95 6.16 -0.91
CA TYR A 233 -1.92 5.18 -0.57
C TYR A 233 -2.07 3.89 -1.39
N LEU A 234 -3.27 3.31 -1.44
CA LEU A 234 -3.53 2.08 -2.20
C LEU A 234 -3.24 2.30 -3.68
N MET A 235 -3.79 3.36 -4.28
CA MET A 235 -3.51 3.75 -5.68
C MET A 235 -2.02 3.91 -5.93
N ALA A 236 -1.30 4.57 -5.04
CA ALA A 236 0.12 4.85 -5.22
C ALA A 236 1.00 3.60 -5.06
N THR A 237 0.71 2.72 -4.08
CA THR A 237 1.44 1.44 -3.93
C THR A 237 1.28 0.56 -5.18
N MET A 238 0.08 0.55 -5.74
CA MET A 238 -0.23 -0.27 -6.90
C MET A 238 0.33 0.35 -8.19
N LEU A 239 0.21 1.68 -8.37
CA LEU A 239 0.86 2.42 -9.45
C LEU A 239 2.39 2.21 -9.43
N MET A 240 3.01 2.16 -8.25
CA MET A 240 4.44 1.91 -8.13
C MET A 240 4.84 0.54 -8.71
N SER A 241 4.03 -0.50 -8.49
CA SER A 241 4.29 -1.82 -9.07
C SER A 241 4.22 -1.81 -10.61
N ILE A 242 3.26 -1.08 -11.18
CA ILE A 242 3.14 -0.89 -12.62
C ILE A 242 4.34 -0.12 -13.16
N LEU A 243 4.74 0.97 -12.49
CA LEU A 243 5.88 1.79 -12.91
C LEU A 243 7.19 1.00 -12.88
N ILE A 244 7.40 0.14 -11.87
CA ILE A 244 8.54 -0.78 -11.83
C ILE A 244 8.54 -1.72 -13.03
N ARG A 245 7.41 -2.40 -13.29
CA ARG A 245 7.30 -3.32 -14.43
C ARG A 245 7.55 -2.59 -15.75
N PHE A 246 6.89 -1.46 -15.95
CA PHE A 246 7.03 -0.63 -17.13
C PHE A 246 8.48 -0.18 -17.34
N ALA A 247 9.15 0.28 -16.28
CA ALA A 247 10.56 0.66 -16.34
C ALA A 247 11.43 -0.53 -16.76
N MET A 248 11.24 -1.70 -16.14
CA MET A 248 12.03 -2.90 -16.44
C MET A 248 11.86 -3.40 -17.88
N GLU A 249 10.65 -3.28 -18.44
CA GLU A 249 10.35 -3.75 -19.79
C GLU A 249 10.75 -2.73 -20.88
N LYS A 250 10.43 -1.45 -20.66
CA LYS A 250 10.59 -0.41 -21.69
C LYS A 250 11.99 0.19 -21.73
N ILE A 251 12.72 0.25 -20.61
CA ILE A 251 14.09 0.81 -20.61
C ILE A 251 14.98 0.10 -21.63
N PRO A 252 15.09 -1.24 -21.68
CA PRO A 252 15.88 -1.94 -22.70
C PRO A 252 15.47 -1.62 -24.14
N GLN A 253 14.17 -1.44 -24.38
CA GLN A 253 13.62 -1.17 -25.72
C GLN A 253 13.94 0.25 -26.21
N LEU A 254 14.11 1.21 -25.30
CA LEU A 254 14.38 2.61 -25.65
C LEU A 254 15.80 2.84 -26.19
N TYR A 255 16.78 2.07 -25.74
CA TYR A 255 18.18 2.25 -26.19
C TYR A 255 18.38 2.06 -27.71
N PRO A 256 17.90 0.97 -28.34
CA PRO A 256 18.06 0.79 -29.78
C PRO A 256 17.12 1.65 -30.63
N LEU A 257 16.04 2.19 -30.06
CA LEU A 257 15.03 2.98 -30.78
C LEU A 257 15.41 4.47 -30.82
N GLN A 258 16.39 4.81 -31.65
CA GLN A 258 16.72 6.22 -31.91
C GLN A 258 15.57 6.91 -32.66
N SER A 259 14.66 7.51 -31.91
CA SER A 259 13.44 8.15 -32.42
C SER A 259 13.61 9.64 -32.72
N ILE A 260 14.67 10.26 -32.19
CA ILE A 260 14.93 11.69 -32.25
C ILE A 260 16.34 11.91 -32.81
N GLY A 261 16.51 12.95 -33.64
CA GLY A 261 17.82 13.32 -34.17
C GLY A 261 18.83 13.74 -33.09
N ASP A 262 20.13 13.62 -33.37
CA ASP A 262 21.19 13.87 -32.39
C ASP A 262 21.21 15.31 -31.88
N GLY A 263 20.95 16.28 -32.77
CA GLY A 263 20.94 17.71 -32.42
C GLY A 263 19.87 18.03 -31.37
N THR A 264 18.65 17.54 -31.55
CA THR A 264 17.54 17.72 -30.61
C THR A 264 17.77 16.96 -29.31
N THR A 265 18.31 15.74 -29.39
CA THR A 265 18.66 14.93 -28.21
C THR A 265 19.71 15.62 -27.34
N ASN A 266 20.72 16.23 -27.96
CA ASN A 266 21.76 16.98 -27.25
C ASN A 266 21.19 18.22 -26.56
N ILE A 267 20.33 19.00 -27.23
CA ILE A 267 19.67 20.18 -26.62
C ILE A 267 18.84 19.76 -25.40
N ILE A 268 18.05 18.70 -25.51
CA ILE A 268 17.23 18.20 -24.39
C ILE A 268 18.13 17.73 -23.24
N SER A 269 19.20 16.99 -23.55
CA SER A 269 20.17 16.53 -22.54
C SER A 269 20.85 17.69 -21.82
N ILE A 270 21.19 18.78 -22.52
CA ILE A 270 21.70 20.01 -21.91
C ILE A 270 20.68 20.56 -20.93
N ILE A 271 19.44 20.81 -21.35
CA ILE A 271 18.39 21.37 -20.48
C ILE A 271 18.18 20.50 -19.23
N LEU A 272 18.05 19.18 -19.42
CA LEU A 272 17.80 18.25 -18.31
C LEU A 272 19.00 18.15 -17.35
N SER A 273 20.23 18.22 -17.85
CA SER A 273 21.44 18.15 -17.00
C SER A 273 21.53 19.29 -15.98
N PHE A 274 20.99 20.47 -16.30
CA PHE A 274 20.94 21.61 -15.38
C PHE A 274 19.85 21.48 -14.31
N ILE A 275 18.88 20.56 -14.46
CA ILE A 275 17.81 20.40 -13.48
C ILE A 275 18.36 19.63 -12.27
N PRO A 276 18.38 20.24 -11.06
CA PRO A 276 19.11 19.69 -9.91
C PRO A 276 18.62 18.31 -9.43
N PHE A 277 17.29 18.13 -9.34
CA PHE A 277 16.68 16.87 -8.97
C PHE A 277 15.52 16.57 -9.92
N PRO A 278 15.38 15.34 -10.45
CA PRO A 278 16.26 14.18 -10.25
C PRO A 278 17.41 14.07 -11.28
N PHE A 279 17.52 15.01 -12.22
CA PHE A 279 18.23 14.77 -13.48
C PHE A 279 19.76 14.89 -13.41
N ALA A 280 20.29 15.92 -12.75
CA ALA A 280 21.73 16.18 -12.70
C ALA A 280 22.55 14.95 -12.25
N GLY A 281 22.09 14.23 -11.22
CA GLY A 281 22.75 13.01 -10.75
C GLY A 281 22.69 11.86 -11.76
N GLY A 282 21.54 11.66 -12.41
CA GLY A 282 21.39 10.59 -13.41
C GLY A 282 22.24 10.83 -14.66
N PHE A 283 22.23 12.06 -15.18
CA PHE A 283 23.08 12.45 -16.31
C PHE A 283 24.57 12.40 -15.97
N LEU A 284 24.98 12.77 -14.74
CA LEU A 284 26.38 12.63 -14.33
C LEU A 284 26.84 11.17 -14.38
N LEU A 285 26.04 10.24 -13.86
CA LEU A 285 26.36 8.81 -13.88
C LEU A 285 26.42 8.26 -15.30
N SER A 286 25.48 8.65 -16.15
CA SER A 286 25.46 8.27 -17.57
C SER A 286 26.68 8.82 -18.32
N ASN A 287 27.05 10.08 -18.07
CA ASN A 287 28.24 10.70 -18.67
C ASN A 287 29.52 9.97 -18.28
N ILE A 288 29.66 9.60 -17.01
CA ILE A 288 30.83 8.84 -16.53
C ILE A 288 30.85 7.44 -17.16
N ALA A 289 29.69 6.79 -17.29
CA ALA A 289 29.59 5.46 -17.89
C ALA A 289 30.01 5.43 -19.38
N LEU A 290 29.61 6.44 -20.16
CA LEU A 290 29.94 6.53 -21.58
C LEU A 290 31.37 7.04 -21.87
N GLY A 291 32.01 7.65 -20.89
CA GLY A 291 33.30 8.33 -21.05
C GLY A 291 33.16 9.77 -21.55
N PHE A 292 34.12 10.62 -21.20
CA PHE A 292 34.03 12.06 -21.44
C PHE A 292 34.25 12.50 -22.89
N GLU A 293 34.83 11.64 -23.72
CA GLU A 293 35.19 11.97 -25.12
C GLU A 293 33.98 11.90 -26.06
N SER A 294 32.97 11.10 -25.72
CA SER A 294 31.82 10.81 -26.57
C SER A 294 30.65 11.79 -26.38
N ILE A 295 30.75 12.70 -25.41
CA ILE A 295 29.63 13.55 -24.96
C ILE A 295 30.01 15.04 -25.02
N SER A 296 29.01 15.87 -25.30
CA SER A 296 29.13 17.33 -25.22
C SER A 296 29.57 17.79 -23.83
N VAL A 297 30.67 18.55 -23.77
CA VAL A 297 31.23 19.15 -22.54
C VAL A 297 30.17 19.97 -21.78
N ILE A 298 29.24 20.60 -22.50
CA ILE A 298 28.16 21.40 -21.91
C ILE A 298 27.24 20.54 -21.03
N VAL A 299 26.95 19.29 -21.44
CA VAL A 299 26.12 18.37 -20.65
C VAL A 299 26.83 17.95 -19.38
N LEU A 300 28.15 17.73 -19.43
CA LEU A 300 28.95 17.40 -18.25
C LEU A 300 28.97 18.57 -17.25
N VAL A 301 29.26 19.78 -17.74
CA VAL A 301 29.27 21.01 -16.92
C VAL A 301 27.87 21.26 -16.35
N GLY A 302 26.82 21.06 -17.14
CA GLY A 302 25.43 21.15 -16.72
C GLY A 302 25.11 20.21 -15.55
N SER A 303 25.48 18.93 -15.66
CA SER A 303 25.29 17.95 -14.59
C SER A 303 26.03 18.30 -13.30
N ILE A 304 27.25 18.85 -13.38
CA ILE A 304 28.02 19.27 -12.20
C ILE A 304 27.36 20.48 -11.53
N ILE A 305 26.99 21.50 -12.31
CA ILE A 305 26.30 22.70 -11.80
C ILE A 305 24.96 22.31 -11.20
N GLY A 306 24.20 21.44 -11.87
CA GLY A 306 22.94 20.90 -11.38
C GLY A 306 23.10 20.17 -10.04
N LEU A 307 24.15 19.36 -9.87
CA LEU A 307 24.42 18.65 -8.62
C LEU A 307 24.86 19.58 -7.47
N LEU A 308 25.58 20.66 -7.77
CA LEU A 308 25.87 21.72 -6.79
C LEU A 308 24.59 22.44 -6.36
N LEU A 309 23.74 22.82 -7.30
CA LEU A 309 22.41 23.38 -7.01
C LEU A 309 21.56 22.41 -6.19
N TYR A 310 21.64 21.10 -6.49
CA TYR A 310 20.89 20.08 -5.75
C TYR A 310 21.34 20.01 -4.29
N SER A 311 22.64 20.13 -4.05
CA SER A 311 23.21 20.20 -2.70
C SER A 311 22.71 21.43 -1.93
N VAL A 312 22.63 22.59 -2.60
CA VAL A 312 22.10 23.84 -2.03
C VAL A 312 20.62 23.72 -1.69
N ILE A 313 19.79 23.18 -2.60
CA ILE A 313 18.37 22.94 -2.36
C ILE A 313 18.18 21.98 -1.17
N THR A 314 18.98 20.92 -1.12
CA THR A 314 18.97 19.94 -0.04
C THR A 314 19.27 20.58 1.31
N TYR A 315 20.24 21.49 1.37
CA TYR A 315 20.57 22.24 2.57
C TYR A 315 19.39 23.11 3.05
N PHE A 316 18.73 23.84 2.15
CA PHE A 316 17.55 24.64 2.51
C PHE A 316 16.38 23.78 2.99
N MET A 317 16.13 22.65 2.34
CA MET A 317 15.09 21.71 2.77
C MET A 317 15.39 21.09 4.12
N TYR A 318 16.66 20.75 4.39
CA TYR A 318 17.10 20.21 5.67
C TYR A 318 16.86 21.18 6.82
N ASN A 319 17.21 22.45 6.65
CA ASN A 319 16.94 23.48 7.66
C ASN A 319 15.44 23.61 7.94
N LYS A 320 14.61 23.65 6.89
CA LYS A 320 13.15 23.69 7.02
C LYS A 320 12.58 22.46 7.73
N ALA A 321 13.12 21.26 7.45
CA ALA A 321 12.72 20.02 8.09
C ALA A 321 13.05 20.03 9.60
N ILE A 322 14.24 20.49 9.97
CA ILE A 322 14.62 20.68 11.38
C ILE A 322 13.64 21.62 12.09
N ASP A 323 13.31 22.76 11.47
CA ASP A 323 12.41 23.73 12.08
C ASP A 323 11.00 23.16 12.28
N MET A 324 10.50 22.34 11.36
CA MET A 324 9.24 21.61 11.54
C MET A 324 9.31 20.57 12.66
N LEU A 325 10.44 19.88 12.84
CA LEU A 325 10.64 18.96 13.96
C LEU A 325 10.65 19.70 15.30
N LYS A 326 11.20 20.92 15.36
CA LYS A 326 11.17 21.74 16.58
C LYS A 326 9.75 21.97 17.08
N GLY A 327 8.80 22.21 16.16
CA GLY A 327 7.39 22.45 16.47
C GLY A 327 6.62 21.22 16.99
N ILE A 328 7.13 20.00 16.83
CA ILE A 328 6.49 18.77 17.36
C ILE A 328 6.74 18.65 18.86
N SER A 329 7.93 19.03 19.30
CA SER A 329 8.37 18.94 20.70
C SER A 329 7.92 20.11 21.57
N SER A 330 7.49 21.23 20.97
CA SER A 330 6.82 22.29 21.68
C SER A 330 5.39 21.83 21.91
N THR A 331 5.10 21.47 23.14
CA THR A 331 3.76 21.45 23.75
C THR A 331 3.14 22.84 23.66
N GLU A 332 2.89 23.35 22.45
CA GLU A 332 1.72 24.20 22.25
C GLU A 332 0.55 23.22 22.33
N ILE A 333 0.18 22.95 23.57
CA ILE A 333 -1.18 22.61 23.95
C ILE A 333 -1.99 23.72 23.29
N LYS A 334 -2.49 23.48 22.08
CA LYS A 334 -3.75 24.10 21.71
C LYS A 334 -4.65 23.60 22.82
N ASP A 335 -4.94 24.47 23.78
CA ASP A 335 -6.01 24.28 24.71
C ASP A 335 -7.17 23.82 23.85
N VAL A 336 -7.42 22.51 23.89
CA VAL A 336 -8.66 21.97 23.42
C VAL A 336 -9.61 22.68 24.35
N LYS A 337 -10.24 23.75 23.84
CA LYS A 337 -11.45 24.27 24.42
C LYS A 337 -12.33 23.05 24.47
N ILE A 338 -12.35 22.41 25.64
CA ILE A 338 -13.38 21.45 25.99
C ILE A 338 -14.62 22.29 25.79
N LYS A 339 -15.26 22.12 24.62
CA LYS A 339 -16.61 22.61 24.45
C LYS A 339 -17.35 22.02 25.63
N ASP A 340 -17.87 22.91 26.46
CA ASP A 340 -18.78 22.57 27.55
C ASP A 340 -19.64 21.40 27.10
N GLU A 341 -19.70 20.36 27.93
CA GLU A 341 -20.51 19.16 27.73
C GLU A 341 -21.79 19.54 27.00
N GLU A 342 -21.85 19.22 25.69
CA GLU A 342 -23.04 19.48 24.90
C GLU A 342 -24.17 18.75 25.62
N GLN A 343 -25.08 19.54 26.18
CA GLN A 343 -26.31 19.12 26.83
C GLN A 343 -26.89 17.93 26.06
N LEU A 344 -27.15 16.83 26.78
CA LEU A 344 -27.84 15.63 26.31
C LEU A 344 -28.84 15.98 25.19
N GLN A 345 -28.39 15.86 23.94
CA GLN A 345 -29.23 16.12 22.79
C GLN A 345 -30.37 15.10 22.84
N ASN A 346 -31.60 15.56 22.68
CA ASN A 346 -32.76 14.68 22.52
C ASN A 346 -32.48 13.72 21.35
N TYR A 347 -32.17 12.46 21.68
CA TYR A 347 -31.98 11.42 20.69
C TYR A 347 -33.34 11.06 20.10
N GLU A 348 -33.57 11.41 18.84
CA GLU A 348 -34.74 10.95 18.10
C GLU A 348 -34.57 9.44 17.79
N ILE A 349 -35.36 8.60 18.47
CA ILE A 349 -35.33 7.15 18.25
C ILE A 349 -36.04 6.85 16.93
N VAL A 350 -35.26 6.69 15.87
CA VAL A 350 -35.78 6.29 14.56
C VAL A 350 -35.89 4.76 14.50
N ASN A 351 -37.13 4.26 14.47
CA ASN A 351 -37.39 2.85 14.23
C ASN A 351 -36.87 2.43 12.84
N SER A 352 -35.91 1.51 12.82
CA SER A 352 -35.35 0.97 11.58
C SER A 352 -35.29 -0.56 11.65
N SER A 353 -35.38 -1.23 10.50
CA SER A 353 -35.27 -2.69 10.47
C SER A 353 -33.88 -3.14 10.95
N PRO A 354 -33.76 -4.27 11.68
CA PRO A 354 -32.49 -4.73 12.24
C PRO A 354 -31.37 -4.84 11.20
N VAL A 355 -31.69 -5.35 10.00
CA VAL A 355 -30.74 -5.46 8.89
C VAL A 355 -30.21 -4.09 8.45
N LYS A 356 -31.08 -3.07 8.35
CA LYS A 356 -30.68 -1.70 7.96
C LYS A 356 -29.85 -1.03 9.05
N ALA A 357 -30.15 -1.30 10.32
CA ALA A 357 -29.36 -0.82 11.45
C ALA A 357 -27.94 -1.41 11.43
N PHE A 358 -27.79 -2.72 11.19
CA PHE A 358 -26.49 -3.36 11.02
C PHE A 358 -25.69 -2.78 9.85
N ILE A 359 -26.32 -2.58 8.67
CA ILE A 359 -25.64 -1.97 7.52
C ILE A 359 -25.16 -0.55 7.85
N ARG A 360 -25.99 0.29 8.48
CA ARG A 360 -25.60 1.66 8.86
C ARG A 360 -24.44 1.66 9.86
N ARG A 361 -24.49 0.78 10.86
CA ARG A 361 -23.41 0.61 11.83
C ARG A 361 -22.13 0.19 11.13
N ASP A 362 -22.19 -0.82 10.28
CA ASP A 362 -21.04 -1.35 9.55
C ASP A 362 -20.40 -0.28 8.67
N LEU A 363 -21.19 0.49 7.90
CA LEU A 363 -20.69 1.61 7.11
C LEU A 363 -20.04 2.69 7.97
N SER A 364 -20.61 2.99 9.15
CA SER A 364 -20.02 3.95 10.08
C SER A 364 -18.69 3.47 10.65
N LEU A 365 -18.54 2.17 10.95
CA LEU A 365 -17.29 1.59 11.42
C LEU A 365 -16.24 1.52 10.29
N ILE A 366 -16.66 1.08 9.10
CA ILE A 366 -15.81 1.01 7.90
C ILE A 366 -15.22 2.37 7.57
N THR A 367 -16.01 3.44 7.62
CA THR A 367 -15.52 4.79 7.30
C THR A 367 -14.59 5.38 8.35
N ARG A 368 -14.55 4.82 9.57
CA ARG A 368 -13.73 5.32 10.69
C ARG A 368 -12.39 4.62 10.82
N GLU A 369 -12.29 3.35 10.44
CA GLU A 369 -11.09 2.52 10.66
C GLU A 369 -10.33 2.26 9.36
N MET A 370 -9.06 2.70 9.29
CA MET A 370 -8.25 2.58 8.06
C MET A 370 -8.14 1.15 7.55
N GLN A 371 -8.03 0.16 8.45
CA GLN A 371 -7.95 -1.24 8.07
C GLN A 371 -9.23 -1.74 7.37
N LEU A 372 -10.40 -1.31 7.84
CA LEU A 372 -11.67 -1.66 7.21
C LEU A 372 -11.86 -0.97 5.86
N ILE A 373 -11.43 0.29 5.73
CA ILE A 373 -11.38 0.99 4.43
C ILE A 373 -10.56 0.17 3.43
N ILE A 374 -9.37 -0.30 3.83
CA ILE A 374 -8.51 -1.14 2.98
C ILE A 374 -9.25 -2.42 2.56
N PHE A 375 -9.90 -3.12 3.51
CA PHE A 375 -10.63 -4.36 3.19
C PHE A 375 -11.85 -4.17 2.30
N MET A 376 -12.42 -2.97 2.23
CA MET A 376 -13.55 -2.65 1.35
C MET A 376 -13.12 -2.14 -0.02
N ILE A 377 -12.02 -1.38 -0.09
CA ILE A 377 -11.54 -0.77 -1.33
C ILE A 377 -10.62 -1.70 -2.12
N MET A 378 -9.77 -2.50 -1.46
CA MET A 378 -8.88 -3.45 -2.15
C MET A 378 -9.61 -4.46 -3.04
N PRO A 379 -10.77 -5.01 -2.65
CA PRO A 379 -11.59 -5.84 -3.54
C PRO A 379 -11.96 -5.18 -4.87
N LEU A 380 -12.05 -3.85 -4.92
CA LEU A 380 -12.31 -3.11 -6.15
C LEU A 380 -11.03 -2.89 -6.95
N MET A 381 -9.94 -2.60 -6.24
CA MET A 381 -8.66 -2.22 -6.84
C MET A 381 -7.91 -3.41 -7.41
N ILE A 382 -7.77 -4.50 -6.65
CA ILE A 382 -6.91 -5.64 -7.01
C ILE A 382 -7.23 -6.22 -8.41
N PRO A 383 -8.49 -6.47 -8.80
CA PRO A 383 -8.80 -6.99 -10.14
C PRO A 383 -8.35 -6.05 -11.25
N ILE A 384 -8.48 -4.73 -11.06
CA ILE A 384 -8.02 -3.70 -12.01
C ILE A 384 -6.52 -3.83 -12.22
N PHE A 385 -5.74 -3.98 -11.14
CA PHE A 385 -4.29 -4.18 -11.26
C PHE A 385 -3.93 -5.51 -11.89
N GLY A 386 -4.71 -6.56 -11.64
CA GLY A 386 -4.61 -7.81 -12.37
C GLY A 386 -4.72 -7.58 -13.88
N ALA A 387 -5.76 -6.86 -14.30
CA ALA A 387 -6.00 -6.55 -15.71
C ALA A 387 -4.91 -5.66 -16.34
N ILE A 388 -4.37 -4.68 -15.60
CA ILE A 388 -3.23 -3.87 -16.07
C ILE A 388 -1.97 -4.75 -16.17
N GLY A 389 -1.77 -5.64 -15.21
CA GLY A 389 -0.68 -6.61 -15.16
C GLY A 389 -0.66 -7.58 -16.35
N THR A 390 -1.77 -7.70 -17.07
CA THR A 390 -1.94 -8.65 -18.17
C THR A 390 -2.11 -7.96 -19.53
N ILE A 391 -1.90 -6.64 -19.60
CA ILE A 391 -1.69 -5.96 -20.88
C ILE A 391 -0.49 -6.66 -21.54
N ASP A 392 -0.73 -7.15 -22.78
CA ASP A 392 0.18 -7.94 -23.61
C ASP A 392 0.30 -9.45 -23.28
N ALA A 393 -0.59 -10.01 -22.46
CA ALA A 393 -0.62 -11.46 -22.21
C ALA A 393 -1.32 -12.23 -23.35
N ASP A 394 -0.65 -13.25 -23.89
CA ASP A 394 -1.18 -14.10 -24.97
C ASP A 394 -2.35 -15.00 -24.52
N TYR A 395 -3.08 -15.51 -25.52
CA TYR A 395 -4.12 -16.53 -25.38
C TYR A 395 -3.51 -17.92 -25.15
N PHE A 396 -4.11 -18.72 -24.27
CA PHE A 396 -3.69 -20.11 -24.08
C PHE A 396 -4.62 -21.08 -24.85
N GLY A 397 -4.04 -21.86 -25.75
CA GLY A 397 -4.68 -23.05 -26.35
C GLY A 397 -5.89 -22.80 -27.27
N THR A 398 -6.52 -23.88 -27.71
CA THR A 398 -7.68 -23.90 -28.64
C THR A 398 -9.00 -23.46 -27.98
N GLY A 399 -9.01 -23.22 -26.66
CA GLY A 399 -10.21 -22.89 -25.88
C GLY A 399 -10.46 -21.40 -25.64
N GLY A 400 -9.65 -20.50 -26.18
CA GLY A 400 -9.94 -19.06 -26.21
C GLY A 400 -9.89 -18.31 -24.86
N ILE A 401 -9.46 -18.93 -23.76
CA ILE A 401 -9.31 -18.24 -22.47
C ILE A 401 -7.96 -17.52 -22.42
N SER A 402 -8.01 -16.20 -22.19
CA SER A 402 -6.79 -15.41 -22.01
C SER A 402 -6.12 -15.72 -20.67
N ILE A 403 -4.79 -15.72 -20.64
CA ILE A 403 -4.03 -15.79 -19.38
C ILE A 403 -4.45 -14.65 -18.44
N GLY A 404 -4.78 -13.50 -19.03
CA GLY A 404 -5.28 -12.33 -18.30
C GLY A 404 -6.55 -12.61 -17.52
N PHE A 405 -7.51 -13.31 -18.12
CA PHE A 405 -8.76 -13.69 -17.44
C PHE A 405 -8.49 -14.60 -16.24
N ILE A 406 -7.62 -15.61 -16.37
CA ILE A 406 -7.27 -16.51 -15.27
C ILE A 406 -6.67 -15.73 -14.10
N ILE A 407 -5.78 -14.77 -14.40
CA ILE A 407 -5.16 -13.91 -13.39
C ILE A 407 -6.21 -13.02 -12.71
N ILE A 408 -7.13 -12.40 -13.47
CA ILE A 408 -8.23 -11.61 -12.92
C ILE A 408 -9.10 -12.47 -11.98
N MET A 409 -9.44 -13.69 -12.38
CA MET A 409 -10.23 -14.60 -11.54
C MET A 409 -9.47 -15.00 -10.26
N PHE A 410 -8.17 -15.30 -10.34
CA PHE A 410 -7.36 -15.55 -9.14
C PHE A 410 -7.39 -14.37 -8.16
N TYR A 411 -7.28 -13.15 -8.69
CA TYR A 411 -7.43 -11.94 -7.88
C TYR A 411 -8.82 -11.81 -7.25
N VAL A 412 -9.89 -12.21 -7.94
CA VAL A 412 -11.24 -12.26 -7.39
C VAL A 412 -11.34 -13.21 -6.18
N ALA A 413 -10.67 -14.37 -6.18
CA ALA A 413 -10.59 -15.22 -4.98
C ALA A 413 -9.92 -14.50 -3.80
N LEU A 414 -8.84 -13.75 -4.05
CA LEU A 414 -8.19 -12.93 -3.02
C LEU A 414 -9.14 -11.86 -2.47
N THR A 415 -9.86 -11.16 -3.35
CA THR A 415 -10.82 -10.13 -2.96
C THR A 415 -11.92 -10.66 -2.04
N THR A 416 -12.38 -11.90 -2.31
CA THR A 416 -13.38 -12.60 -1.50
C THR A 416 -12.90 -12.80 -0.07
N VAL A 417 -11.69 -13.32 0.11
CA VAL A 417 -11.11 -13.56 1.43
C VAL A 417 -10.92 -12.23 2.17
N MET A 418 -10.43 -11.19 1.49
CA MET A 418 -10.24 -9.87 2.09
C MET A 418 -11.55 -9.25 2.56
N LEU A 419 -12.61 -9.34 1.77
CA LEU A 419 -13.92 -8.81 2.12
C LEU A 419 -14.52 -9.56 3.32
N ILE A 420 -14.36 -10.89 3.40
CA ILE A 420 -14.77 -11.67 4.57
C ILE A 420 -14.00 -11.23 5.82
N MET A 421 -12.69 -11.02 5.70
CA MET A 421 -11.86 -10.53 6.81
C MET A 421 -12.32 -9.15 7.27
N GLY A 422 -12.62 -8.23 6.36
CA GLY A 422 -13.17 -6.92 6.69
C GLY A 422 -14.49 -7.02 7.43
N LEU A 423 -15.47 -7.73 6.87
CA LEU A 423 -16.82 -7.81 7.43
C LEU A 423 -16.88 -8.48 8.80
N THR A 424 -16.05 -9.49 9.03
CA THR A 424 -15.94 -10.16 10.33
C THR A 424 -15.14 -9.34 11.34
N TYR A 425 -14.17 -8.53 10.89
CA TYR A 425 -13.48 -7.58 11.74
C TYR A 425 -14.42 -6.47 12.24
N VAL A 426 -15.34 -5.98 11.41
CA VAL A 426 -16.39 -5.03 11.82
C VAL A 426 -17.21 -5.59 12.99
N ASP A 427 -17.59 -6.86 12.89
CA ASP A 427 -18.38 -7.51 13.94
C ASP A 427 -17.57 -7.67 15.24
N ALA A 428 -16.28 -8.00 15.12
CA ALA A 428 -15.38 -8.03 16.26
C ALA A 428 -15.19 -6.64 16.89
N GLY A 429 -15.15 -5.54 16.12
CA GLY A 429 -15.00 -4.19 16.64
C GLY A 429 -16.19 -3.73 17.51
N GLY A 430 -17.40 -4.19 17.18
CA GLY A 430 -18.63 -3.88 17.91
C GLY A 430 -19.05 -4.92 18.96
N GLU A 431 -18.20 -5.93 19.23
CA GLU A 431 -18.59 -7.14 19.96
C GLU A 431 -19.20 -6.82 21.33
N THR A 432 -18.63 -5.88 22.08
CA THR A 432 -19.08 -5.50 23.43
C THR A 432 -20.50 -4.91 23.45
N ILE A 433 -20.85 -4.11 22.43
CA ILE A 433 -22.19 -3.51 22.28
C ILE A 433 -23.17 -4.57 21.76
N THR A 434 -22.72 -5.44 20.86
CA THR A 434 -23.59 -6.49 20.30
C THR A 434 -23.84 -7.64 21.25
N SER A 435 -22.90 -7.98 22.13
CA SER A 435 -23.05 -9.07 23.08
C SER A 435 -24.09 -8.77 24.15
N SER A 436 -24.34 -7.49 24.45
CA SER A 436 -25.36 -7.06 25.39
C SER A 436 -26.77 -6.98 24.79
N LEU A 437 -26.90 -7.09 23.46
CA LEU A 437 -28.20 -6.97 22.78
C LEU A 437 -28.73 -8.36 22.38
N PRO A 438 -30.06 -8.59 22.45
CA PRO A 438 -30.67 -9.81 21.94
C PRO A 438 -30.63 -9.84 20.40
N ILE A 439 -29.54 -10.36 19.82
CA ILE A 439 -29.31 -10.34 18.37
C ILE A 439 -29.70 -11.66 17.70
N ILE A 440 -30.46 -11.53 16.61
CA ILE A 440 -30.75 -12.62 15.68
C ILE A 440 -29.61 -12.71 14.65
N GLU A 441 -28.80 -13.79 14.73
CA GLU A 441 -27.64 -14.00 13.81
C GLU A 441 -28.02 -14.02 12.34
N ARG A 442 -29.26 -14.44 12.02
CA ARG A 442 -29.76 -14.43 10.65
C ARG A 442 -29.79 -13.01 10.07
N ASP A 443 -30.15 -12.02 10.87
CA ASP A 443 -30.23 -10.63 10.42
C ASP A 443 -28.83 -10.02 10.31
N LYS A 444 -27.91 -10.40 11.22
CA LYS A 444 -26.48 -10.09 11.11
C LYS A 444 -25.90 -10.66 9.80
N PHE A 445 -26.16 -11.94 9.48
CA PHE A 445 -25.74 -12.56 8.21
C PHE A 445 -26.33 -11.87 6.98
N LYS A 446 -27.64 -11.61 6.97
CA LYS A 446 -28.31 -10.91 5.86
C LYS A 446 -27.73 -9.51 5.60
N SER A 447 -27.33 -8.80 6.66
CA SER A 447 -26.72 -7.47 6.53
C SER A 447 -25.38 -7.49 5.78
N LYS A 448 -24.71 -8.64 5.72
CA LYS A 448 -23.42 -8.81 5.05
C LYS A 448 -23.55 -9.11 3.55
N LEU A 449 -24.66 -9.71 3.12
CA LEU A 449 -24.87 -10.13 1.73
C LEU A 449 -24.71 -8.99 0.70
N PRO A 450 -25.24 -7.76 0.92
CA PRO A 450 -25.10 -6.68 -0.05
C PRO A 450 -23.65 -6.37 -0.42
N TYR A 451 -22.71 -6.51 0.52
CA TYR A 451 -21.30 -6.22 0.25
C TYR A 451 -20.68 -7.19 -0.76
N PHE A 452 -21.11 -8.46 -0.80
CA PHE A 452 -20.64 -9.43 -1.79
C PHE A 452 -21.23 -9.13 -3.18
N PHE A 453 -22.52 -8.81 -3.25
CA PHE A 453 -23.21 -8.50 -4.50
C PHE A 453 -22.84 -7.14 -5.10
N ILE A 454 -22.31 -6.21 -4.29
CA ILE A 454 -21.87 -4.90 -4.77
C ILE A 454 -20.37 -4.92 -5.06
N ASN A 455 -19.51 -5.21 -4.07
CA ASN A 455 -18.07 -4.95 -4.24
C ASN A 455 -17.42 -5.89 -5.24
N ILE A 456 -17.70 -7.19 -5.20
CA ILE A 456 -16.95 -8.13 -6.03
C ILE A 456 -17.35 -8.03 -7.51
N PRO A 457 -18.65 -7.98 -7.87
CA PRO A 457 -19.07 -7.70 -9.25
C PRO A 457 -18.59 -6.34 -9.75
N LEU A 458 -18.62 -5.30 -8.91
CA LEU A 458 -18.12 -3.98 -9.31
C LEU A 458 -16.61 -4.02 -9.59
N GLY A 459 -15.82 -4.70 -8.75
CA GLY A 459 -14.38 -4.89 -8.98
C GLY A 459 -14.08 -5.61 -10.30
N LEU A 460 -14.86 -6.63 -10.64
CA LEU A 460 -14.77 -7.35 -11.92
C LEU A 460 -15.17 -6.45 -13.11
N LEU A 461 -16.27 -5.71 -13.02
CA LEU A 461 -16.72 -4.83 -14.09
C LEU A 461 -15.75 -3.67 -14.36
N LEU A 462 -15.07 -3.17 -13.31
CA LEU A 462 -14.06 -2.13 -13.44
C LEU A 462 -12.80 -2.58 -14.21
N THR A 463 -12.61 -3.88 -14.47
CA THR A 463 -11.51 -4.34 -15.33
C THR A 463 -11.80 -4.13 -16.81
N ILE A 464 -13.07 -4.06 -17.22
CA ILE A 464 -13.47 -3.96 -18.64
C ILE A 464 -12.84 -2.75 -19.34
N PRO A 465 -12.88 -1.52 -18.78
CA PRO A 465 -12.28 -0.35 -19.44
C PRO A 465 -10.76 -0.49 -19.67
N VAL A 466 -10.07 -1.24 -18.83
CA VAL A 466 -8.62 -1.49 -18.95
C VAL A 466 -8.30 -2.40 -20.14
N MET A 467 -9.23 -3.30 -20.48
CA MET A 467 -9.02 -4.32 -21.50
C MET A 467 -9.43 -3.86 -22.92
N ILE A 468 -9.90 -2.62 -23.10
CA ILE A 468 -10.52 -2.16 -24.35
C ILE A 468 -9.61 -2.28 -25.58
N ASN A 469 -8.30 -2.16 -25.40
CA ASN A 469 -7.30 -2.23 -26.47
C ASN A 469 -6.60 -3.59 -26.56
N GLN A 470 -7.03 -4.59 -25.78
CA GLN A 470 -6.41 -5.92 -25.78
C GLN A 470 -7.03 -6.80 -26.88
N GLY A 471 -6.22 -7.63 -27.53
CA GLY A 471 -6.72 -8.69 -28.40
C GLY A 471 -7.72 -9.57 -27.64
N GLY A 472 -8.86 -9.91 -28.24
CA GLY A 472 -9.98 -10.66 -27.64
C GLY A 472 -10.65 -10.00 -26.42
N PHE A 473 -10.71 -8.67 -26.42
CA PHE A 473 -11.55 -7.88 -25.51
C PHE A 473 -12.97 -8.45 -25.38
N LEU A 474 -13.64 -8.76 -26.50
CA LEU A 474 -15.01 -9.27 -26.50
C LEU A 474 -15.14 -10.61 -25.77
N ASP A 475 -14.19 -11.52 -25.97
CA ASP A 475 -14.19 -12.83 -25.31
C ASP A 475 -14.05 -12.66 -23.79
N ASN A 476 -13.16 -11.79 -23.35
CA ASN A 476 -13.00 -11.47 -21.94
C ASN A 476 -14.24 -10.80 -21.33
N VAL A 477 -14.93 -9.92 -22.08
CA VAL A 477 -16.20 -9.31 -21.63
C VAL A 477 -17.28 -10.38 -21.47
N ILE A 478 -17.41 -11.29 -22.44
CA ILE A 478 -18.38 -12.39 -22.39
C ILE A 478 -18.08 -13.28 -21.17
N LEU A 479 -16.83 -13.67 -20.97
CA LEU A 479 -16.41 -14.46 -19.81
C LEU A 479 -16.69 -13.72 -18.48
N ILE A 480 -16.41 -12.41 -18.40
CA ILE A 480 -16.72 -11.59 -17.22
C ILE A 480 -18.23 -11.58 -16.93
N LEU A 481 -19.07 -11.42 -17.95
CA LEU A 481 -20.54 -11.42 -17.79
C LEU A 481 -21.05 -12.78 -17.33
N ILE A 482 -20.48 -13.87 -17.84
CA ILE A 482 -20.85 -15.23 -17.47
C ILE A 482 -20.47 -15.54 -16.04
N PHE A 483 -19.30 -15.10 -15.57
CA PHE A 483 -18.84 -15.33 -14.19
C PHE A 483 -19.39 -14.32 -13.18
N LEU A 484 -20.08 -13.26 -13.62
CA LEU A 484 -20.67 -12.25 -12.74
C LEU A 484 -21.54 -12.85 -11.63
N PRO A 485 -22.38 -13.88 -11.87
CA PRO A 485 -23.16 -14.55 -10.84
C PRO A 485 -22.33 -15.49 -9.96
N ALA A 486 -21.36 -16.24 -10.51
CA ALA A 486 -20.49 -17.13 -9.73
C ALA A 486 -19.75 -16.40 -8.61
N VAL A 487 -19.27 -15.19 -8.88
CA VAL A 487 -18.35 -14.49 -7.99
C VAL A 487 -18.96 -14.17 -6.61
N PRO A 488 -20.15 -13.56 -6.49
CA PRO A 488 -20.84 -13.42 -5.21
C PRO A 488 -21.14 -14.76 -4.51
N LEU A 489 -21.44 -15.82 -5.28
CA LEU A 489 -21.72 -17.16 -4.71
C LEU A 489 -20.47 -17.75 -4.05
N ILE A 490 -19.31 -17.59 -4.66
CA ILE A 490 -18.01 -17.97 -4.08
C ILE A 490 -17.72 -17.15 -2.82
N GLY A 491 -18.10 -15.87 -2.84
CA GLY A 491 -18.08 -15.00 -1.66
C GLY A 491 -18.87 -15.57 -0.48
N ILE A 492 -20.13 -15.87 -0.72
CA ILE A 492 -21.07 -16.38 0.28
C ILE A 492 -20.66 -17.77 0.76
N SER A 493 -20.22 -18.66 -0.15
CA SER A 493 -19.76 -20.00 0.20
C SER A 493 -18.56 -19.95 1.14
N THR A 494 -17.61 -19.06 0.87
CA THR A 494 -16.42 -18.87 1.71
C THR A 494 -16.78 -18.26 3.07
N LEU A 495 -17.77 -17.36 3.13
CA LEU A 495 -18.28 -16.84 4.40
C LEU A 495 -18.93 -17.95 5.25
N LEU A 496 -19.77 -18.80 4.64
CA LEU A 496 -20.38 -19.93 5.33
C LEU A 496 -19.33 -20.92 5.84
N LEU A 497 -18.31 -21.21 5.02
CA LEU A 497 -17.16 -22.03 5.44
C LEU A 497 -16.44 -21.43 6.65
N LYS A 498 -16.21 -20.10 6.67
CA LYS A 498 -15.65 -19.41 7.82
C LYS A 498 -16.50 -19.61 9.07
N VAL A 499 -17.82 -19.43 8.96
CA VAL A 499 -18.74 -19.64 10.09
C VAL A 499 -18.68 -21.09 10.60
N VAL A 500 -18.63 -22.09 9.71
CA VAL A 500 -18.51 -23.50 10.11
C VAL A 500 -17.21 -23.76 10.87
N MET A 501 -16.09 -23.18 10.44
CA MET A 501 -14.77 -23.44 11.03
C MET A 501 -14.52 -22.65 12.33
N PHE A 502 -15.03 -21.43 12.45
CA PHE A 502 -14.74 -20.52 13.56
C PHE A 502 -15.92 -20.26 14.49
N GLY A 503 -17.15 -20.28 13.98
CA GLY A 503 -18.34 -19.78 14.67
C GLY A 503 -19.33 -20.86 15.15
N LYS A 504 -18.95 -22.13 15.08
CA LYS A 504 -19.82 -23.26 15.48
C LYS A 504 -19.88 -23.38 17.02
N LEU A 505 -21.05 -23.10 17.59
CA LEU A 505 -21.43 -23.46 18.96
C LEU A 505 -22.25 -24.75 18.96
N ARG A 506 -22.44 -25.36 20.15
CA ARG A 506 -23.13 -26.66 20.30
C ARG A 506 -24.54 -26.69 19.67
N TYR A 507 -25.25 -25.56 19.65
CA TYR A 507 -26.64 -25.48 19.17
C TYR A 507 -26.91 -24.32 18.19
N LYS A 508 -25.91 -23.50 17.86
CA LYS A 508 -26.08 -22.29 17.02
C LYS A 508 -24.78 -22.01 16.26
N ASN A 509 -24.90 -21.39 15.09
CA ASN A 509 -23.76 -20.81 14.40
C ASN A 509 -23.77 -19.30 14.57
N VAL A 510 -22.62 -18.73 14.87
CA VAL A 510 -22.41 -17.30 15.11
C VAL A 510 -21.36 -16.79 14.12
N LEU A 511 -21.43 -15.52 13.73
CA LEU A 511 -20.43 -14.93 12.82
C LEU A 511 -19.06 -14.68 13.49
N ASP A 512 -18.99 -14.76 14.81
CA ASP A 512 -17.82 -14.42 15.60
C ASP A 512 -16.82 -15.59 15.72
N GLU A 513 -15.54 -15.26 15.92
CA GLU A 513 -14.44 -16.24 15.99
C GLU A 513 -14.32 -16.85 17.40
N ILE A 514 -15.15 -17.87 17.68
CA ILE A 514 -15.20 -18.53 18.99
C ILE A 514 -14.17 -19.65 19.09
N ASN A 515 -14.05 -20.48 18.04
CA ASN A 515 -13.15 -21.63 18.03
C ASN A 515 -11.78 -21.28 17.42
N ASN A 516 -10.85 -20.86 18.28
CA ASN A 516 -9.49 -20.46 17.89
C ASN A 516 -8.49 -21.62 17.71
N SER A 517 -8.92 -22.88 17.84
CA SER A 517 -8.02 -24.03 17.59
C SER A 517 -7.54 -24.07 16.14
N ASN A 518 -6.27 -24.43 15.91
CA ASN A 518 -5.65 -24.57 14.58
C ASN A 518 -5.88 -23.37 13.65
N LYS A 519 -5.80 -22.15 14.21
CA LYS A 519 -6.11 -20.89 13.51
C LYS A 519 -5.43 -20.80 12.13
N THR A 520 -4.14 -21.08 12.05
CA THR A 520 -3.36 -21.01 10.80
C THR A 520 -3.92 -21.93 9.71
N VAL A 521 -4.22 -23.19 10.05
CA VAL A 521 -4.74 -24.17 9.07
C VAL A 521 -6.12 -23.72 8.55
N LYS A 522 -7.00 -23.26 9.44
CA LYS A 522 -8.33 -22.76 9.05
C LYS A 522 -8.22 -21.57 8.07
N TYR A 523 -7.27 -20.66 8.29
CA TYR A 523 -7.03 -19.55 7.36
C TYR A 523 -6.47 -20.00 6.01
N ILE A 524 -5.56 -20.98 5.99
CA ILE A 524 -5.07 -21.58 4.74
C ILE A 524 -6.24 -22.22 3.97
N THR A 525 -7.13 -22.94 4.65
CA THR A 525 -8.33 -23.53 4.03
C THR A 525 -9.27 -22.46 3.48
N LEU A 526 -9.49 -21.36 4.20
CA LEU A 526 -10.30 -20.23 3.71
C LEU A 526 -9.72 -19.59 2.44
N PHE A 527 -8.41 -19.63 2.28
CA PHE A 527 -7.73 -19.10 1.10
C PHE A 527 -7.81 -20.06 -0.10
N LEU A 528 -7.56 -21.35 0.13
CA LEU A 528 -7.55 -22.36 -0.93
C LEU A 528 -8.95 -22.68 -1.47
N PHE A 529 -9.99 -22.59 -0.63
CA PHE A 529 -11.36 -22.92 -1.02
C PHE A 529 -11.90 -22.08 -2.20
N PRO A 530 -11.94 -20.73 -2.16
CA PRO A 530 -12.41 -19.93 -3.28
C PRO A 530 -11.55 -20.11 -4.53
N ALA A 531 -10.22 -20.27 -4.37
CA ALA A 531 -9.33 -20.55 -5.49
C ALA A 531 -9.67 -21.90 -6.17
N SER A 532 -9.95 -22.94 -5.39
CA SER A 532 -10.31 -24.26 -5.92
C SER A 532 -11.66 -24.25 -6.64
N LEU A 533 -12.66 -23.51 -6.13
CA LEU A 533 -13.95 -23.36 -6.81
C LEU A 533 -13.79 -22.63 -8.15
N LEU A 534 -12.97 -21.58 -8.19
CA LEU A 534 -12.68 -20.85 -9.42
C LEU A 534 -11.98 -21.70 -10.46
N VAL A 535 -10.94 -22.45 -10.05
CA VAL A 535 -10.26 -23.38 -10.96
C VAL A 535 -11.25 -24.39 -11.52
N GLY A 536 -12.15 -24.93 -10.68
CA GLY A 536 -13.23 -25.81 -11.14
C GLY A 536 -14.13 -25.18 -12.21
N LEU A 537 -14.58 -23.94 -12.00
CA LEU A 537 -15.41 -23.22 -12.97
C LEU A 537 -14.64 -22.91 -14.27
N ILE A 538 -13.36 -22.55 -14.19
CA ILE A 538 -12.50 -22.33 -15.37
C ILE A 538 -12.30 -23.65 -16.14
N LEU A 539 -12.12 -24.79 -15.46
CA LEU A 539 -12.03 -26.07 -16.14
C LEU A 539 -13.34 -26.45 -16.85
N LEU A 540 -14.51 -26.08 -16.29
CA LEU A 540 -15.80 -26.28 -16.97
C LEU A 540 -15.91 -25.46 -18.26
N THR A 541 -15.37 -24.23 -18.29
CA THR A 541 -15.37 -23.42 -19.53
C THR A 541 -14.57 -24.05 -20.67
N GLN A 542 -13.58 -24.89 -20.36
CA GLN A 542 -12.80 -25.63 -21.37
C GLN A 542 -13.57 -26.80 -21.97
N ILE A 543 -14.60 -27.30 -21.27
CA ILE A 543 -15.49 -28.35 -21.77
C ILE A 543 -16.58 -27.69 -22.60
N GLU A 544 -17.46 -26.93 -21.95
CA GLU A 544 -18.60 -26.26 -22.56
C GLU A 544 -19.07 -25.09 -21.69
N LEU A 545 -19.34 -23.95 -22.31
CA LEU A 545 -19.65 -22.70 -21.60
C LEU A 545 -20.95 -22.77 -20.77
N TYR A 546 -21.98 -23.48 -21.25
CA TYR A 546 -23.26 -23.59 -20.54
C TYR A 546 -23.14 -24.38 -19.23
N LEU A 547 -22.11 -25.22 -19.07
CA LEU A 547 -21.88 -25.98 -17.84
C LEU A 547 -21.55 -25.06 -16.66
N VAL A 548 -20.99 -23.87 -16.91
CA VAL A 548 -20.76 -22.86 -15.87
C VAL A 548 -22.08 -22.40 -15.27
N GLY A 549 -23.06 -22.04 -16.10
CA GLY A 549 -24.38 -21.62 -15.64
C GLY A 549 -25.13 -22.72 -14.87
N VAL A 550 -24.98 -23.98 -15.28
CA VAL A 550 -25.51 -25.14 -14.53
C VAL A 550 -24.82 -25.27 -13.18
N ALA A 551 -23.49 -25.17 -13.12
CA ALA A 551 -22.73 -25.23 -11.88
C ALA A 551 -23.08 -24.08 -10.92
N GLU A 552 -23.28 -22.86 -11.43
CA GLU A 552 -23.73 -21.71 -10.65
C GLU A 552 -25.12 -21.93 -10.05
N ALA A 553 -26.08 -22.46 -10.83
CA ALA A 553 -27.42 -22.77 -10.36
C ALA A 553 -27.38 -23.82 -9.24
N ILE A 554 -26.59 -24.89 -9.41
CA ILE A 554 -26.39 -25.92 -8.39
C ILE A 554 -25.77 -25.31 -7.12
N LEU A 555 -24.73 -24.48 -7.28
CA LEU A 555 -24.06 -23.83 -6.16
C LEU A 555 -25.03 -22.92 -5.39
N LEU A 556 -25.85 -22.13 -6.08
CA LEU A 556 -26.88 -21.29 -5.47
C LEU A 556 -27.87 -22.11 -4.63
N VAL A 557 -28.38 -23.23 -5.17
CA VAL A 557 -29.31 -24.12 -4.45
C VAL A 557 -28.66 -24.67 -3.19
N ILE A 558 -27.41 -25.16 -3.29
CA ILE A 558 -26.65 -25.65 -2.14
C ILE A 558 -26.48 -24.54 -1.09
N LEU A 559 -26.12 -23.32 -1.51
CA LEU A 559 -25.91 -22.20 -0.60
C LEU A 559 -27.20 -21.77 0.11
N ILE A 560 -28.33 -21.73 -0.59
CA ILE A 560 -29.62 -21.42 0.03
C ILE A 560 -29.98 -22.47 1.08
N PHE A 561 -29.76 -23.75 0.77
CA PHE A 561 -30.03 -24.84 1.70
C PHE A 561 -29.14 -24.76 2.95
N VAL A 562 -27.81 -24.63 2.75
CA VAL A 562 -26.83 -24.54 3.84
C VAL A 562 -27.07 -23.29 4.70
N ALA A 563 -27.31 -22.13 4.09
CA ALA A 563 -27.58 -20.89 4.82
C ALA A 563 -28.85 -20.97 5.66
N ASN A 564 -29.94 -21.56 5.13
CA ASN A 564 -31.18 -21.76 5.90
C ASN A 564 -31.01 -22.77 7.04
N LYS A 565 -30.18 -23.81 6.85
CA LYS A 565 -29.85 -24.77 7.91
C LYS A 565 -28.99 -24.14 9.01
N MET A 566 -28.03 -23.30 8.64
CA MET A 566 -27.13 -22.64 9.60
C MET A 566 -27.81 -21.49 10.35
N PHE A 567 -28.72 -20.78 9.69
CA PHE A 567 -29.44 -19.62 10.22
C PHE A 567 -30.95 -19.78 10.03
N PRO A 568 -31.62 -20.62 10.86
CA PRO A 568 -33.06 -20.87 10.76
C PRO A 568 -33.88 -19.58 10.93
N LYS A 569 -35.11 -19.57 10.41
CA LYS A 569 -36.04 -18.43 10.63
C LYS A 569 -36.41 -18.42 12.11
N ALA A 570 -36.47 -17.24 12.72
CA ALA A 570 -36.98 -17.12 14.08
C ALA A 570 -38.46 -17.54 14.10
N ASP A 571 -38.84 -18.37 15.07
CA ASP A 571 -40.24 -18.69 15.32
C ASP A 571 -40.94 -17.47 15.90
N LYS A 572 -41.86 -16.89 15.12
CA LYS A 572 -42.67 -15.72 15.53
C LYS A 572 -43.49 -15.96 16.81
N SER A 573 -43.66 -17.20 17.27
CA SER A 573 -44.43 -17.55 18.47
C SER A 573 -43.71 -17.26 19.79
N LYS A 574 -42.40 -16.98 19.78
CA LYS A 574 -41.62 -16.63 20.99
C LYS A 574 -41.34 -15.13 21.15
N GLU A 575 -41.67 -14.29 20.16
CA GLU A 575 -41.51 -12.83 20.26
C GLU A 575 -42.60 -12.16 21.10
N THR A 576 -43.83 -12.71 21.12
CA THR A 576 -44.95 -12.15 21.90
C THR A 576 -44.81 -12.30 23.42
N THR A 577 -43.94 -13.18 23.90
CA THR A 577 -43.72 -13.41 25.34
C THR A 577 -42.58 -12.59 25.94
N LEU A 578 -41.78 -11.87 25.14
CA LEU A 578 -40.67 -11.05 25.63
C LEU A 578 -40.93 -9.54 25.52
N THR A 579 -41.96 -9.11 24.80
CA THR A 579 -42.39 -7.70 24.74
C THR A 579 -43.49 -7.37 25.77
N SER A 580 -43.83 -8.30 26.67
CA SER A 580 -44.84 -8.16 27.71
C SER A 580 -44.29 -8.24 29.14
N GLY A 581 -42.96 -8.12 29.30
CA GLY A 581 -42.26 -8.09 30.59
C GLY A 581 -41.72 -6.72 30.93
#